data_AF-A0A662C577-F1
#
_entry.id   AF-A0A662C577-F1
#
_cell.length_a   1.000
_cell.length_b   1.000
_cell.length_c   1.000
_cell.angle_alpha   90.00
_cell.angle_beta   90.00
_cell.angle_gamma   90.00
#
_symmetry.space_group_name_H-M   'P 1'
#
loop_
_entity.id
_entity.type
_entity.pdbx_description
1 polymer ?
#
loop_
_entity_poly.entity_id
_entity_poly.type
_entity_poly.pdbx_seq_one_letter_code
_entity_poly.pdbx_strand_id
1 'polypeptide(L)'
;MKDKLLKILDEFYDLSEAGEENALAKILKISNKNPSEISDIVKELKTDDISIVYEALAADMKNWSDFFLNEAKRIIELAKKSDIPADVLVYLDEFINIDPEEFKYSDELVDMMKKELKNEHPAFRYWAMSMIADFRKEGDILSTKLFENHLTDPDWRLRYWAYIYLNEIRETGKYKLSLMDKIRSKILKPYKFN
;
A
#
# COMPACT_ATOMS: atom_id res chain seq x y z
N MET A 1 -14.77 -16.49 16.55
CA MET A 1 -13.43 -15.87 16.63
C MET A 1 -13.53 -14.35 16.52
N LYS A 2 -14.29 -13.84 15.54
CA LYS A 2 -14.64 -12.43 15.32
C LYS A 2 -14.82 -11.58 16.58
N ASP A 3 -15.70 -11.95 17.53
CA ASP A 3 -15.94 -11.13 18.73
C ASP A 3 -14.70 -10.89 19.60
N LYS A 4 -13.79 -11.87 19.64
CA LYS A 4 -12.51 -11.72 20.37
C LYS A 4 -11.57 -10.76 19.65
N LEU A 5 -11.58 -10.78 18.33
CA LEU A 5 -10.78 -9.86 17.52
C LEU A 5 -11.31 -8.43 17.66
N LEU A 6 -12.62 -8.23 17.47
CA LEU A 6 -13.27 -6.93 17.59
C LEU A 6 -13.03 -6.29 18.96
N LYS A 7 -13.11 -7.09 20.03
CA LYS A 7 -12.79 -6.58 21.38
C LYS A 7 -11.35 -6.06 21.49
N ILE A 8 -10.38 -6.74 20.87
CA ILE A 8 -8.99 -6.28 20.91
C ILE A 8 -8.83 -4.97 20.12
N LEU A 9 -9.50 -4.86 18.98
CA LEU A 9 -9.47 -3.67 18.13
C LEU A 9 -10.11 -2.46 18.83
N ASP A 10 -11.27 -2.65 19.47
CA ASP A 10 -11.97 -1.60 20.22
C ASP A 10 -11.12 -0.99 21.35
N GLU A 11 -10.23 -1.78 21.95
CA GLU A 11 -9.37 -1.37 23.07
C GLU A 11 -7.99 -0.88 22.61
N PHE A 12 -7.62 -1.03 21.32
CA PHE A 12 -6.23 -0.93 20.85
C PHE A 12 -5.58 0.44 21.10
N TYR A 13 -6.24 1.52 20.69
CA TYR A 13 -5.70 2.87 20.78
C TYR A 13 -5.66 3.45 22.21
N ASP A 14 -6.25 2.75 23.18
CA ASP A 14 -6.19 3.12 24.60
C ASP A 14 -5.01 2.43 25.34
N LEU A 15 -4.25 1.58 24.63
CA LEU A 15 -3.13 0.83 25.21
C LEU A 15 -1.85 1.68 25.26
N SER A 16 -0.92 1.25 26.12
CA SER A 16 0.47 1.69 25.99
C SER A 16 1.14 0.95 24.82
N GLU A 17 2.30 1.44 24.37
CA GLU A 17 3.13 0.78 23.35
C GLU A 17 3.35 -0.72 23.63
N ALA A 18 3.77 -1.08 24.86
CA ALA A 18 3.90 -2.49 25.26
C ALA A 18 2.55 -3.24 25.25
N GLY A 19 1.44 -2.54 25.46
CA GLY A 19 0.10 -3.09 25.34
C GLY A 19 -0.29 -3.35 23.88
N GLU A 20 0.04 -2.43 22.97
CA GLU A 20 -0.18 -2.54 21.52
C GLU A 20 0.60 -3.74 20.95
N GLU A 21 1.89 -3.87 21.27
CA GLU A 21 2.69 -5.04 20.87
C GLU A 21 2.05 -6.37 21.32
N ASN A 22 1.57 -6.41 22.57
CA ASN A 22 0.85 -7.56 23.11
C ASN A 22 -0.50 -7.81 22.41
N ALA A 23 -1.18 -6.75 21.97
CA ALA A 23 -2.42 -6.85 21.20
C ALA A 23 -2.16 -7.40 19.80
N LEU A 24 -1.17 -6.88 19.08
CA LEU A 24 -0.75 -7.38 17.76
C LEU A 24 -0.38 -8.87 17.82
N ALA A 25 0.41 -9.28 18.82
CA ALA A 25 0.76 -10.69 19.04
C ALA A 25 -0.46 -11.57 19.31
N LYS A 26 -1.48 -11.07 20.03
CA LYS A 26 -2.74 -11.78 20.26
C LYS A 26 -3.56 -11.90 18.97
N ILE A 27 -3.66 -10.83 18.19
CA ILE A 27 -4.34 -10.81 16.89
C ILE A 27 -3.71 -11.88 16.00
N LEU A 28 -2.40 -11.85 15.80
CA LEU A 28 -1.67 -12.82 15.00
C LEU A 28 -1.93 -14.26 15.48
N LYS A 29 -1.86 -14.51 16.80
CA LYS A 29 -2.13 -15.83 17.38
C LYS A 29 -3.56 -16.32 17.13
N ILE A 30 -4.55 -15.43 17.15
CA ILE A 30 -5.95 -15.77 16.86
C ILE A 30 -6.12 -16.07 15.37
N SER A 31 -5.53 -15.23 14.52
CA SER A 31 -5.56 -15.35 13.06
C SER A 31 -4.91 -16.65 12.60
N ASN A 32 -3.71 -16.99 13.10
CA ASN A 32 -3.00 -18.23 12.77
C ASN A 32 -3.77 -19.50 13.11
N LYS A 33 -4.69 -19.44 14.08
CA LYS A 33 -5.58 -20.56 14.43
C LYS A 33 -6.79 -20.68 13.52
N ASN A 34 -7.18 -19.61 12.84
CA ASN A 34 -8.42 -19.52 12.07
C ASN A 34 -8.20 -18.78 10.73
N PRO A 35 -7.21 -19.19 9.90
CA PRO A 35 -6.75 -18.38 8.76
C PRO A 35 -7.84 -18.15 7.70
N SER A 36 -8.72 -19.13 7.49
CA SER A 36 -9.82 -19.04 6.53
C SER A 36 -10.86 -17.99 6.89
N GLU A 37 -11.07 -17.70 8.17
CA GLU A 37 -12.10 -16.74 8.62
C GLU A 37 -11.63 -15.28 8.49
N ILE A 38 -10.31 -15.03 8.51
CA ILE A 38 -9.76 -13.67 8.48
C ILE A 38 -10.14 -12.94 7.20
N SER A 39 -10.14 -13.64 6.06
CA SER A 39 -10.51 -13.04 4.77
C SER A 39 -11.92 -12.47 4.75
N ASP A 40 -12.86 -13.05 5.51
CA ASP A 40 -14.22 -12.53 5.57
C ASP A 40 -14.35 -11.42 6.59
N ILE A 41 -13.64 -11.51 7.71
CA ILE A 41 -13.66 -10.46 8.73
C ILE A 41 -13.10 -9.15 8.19
N VAL A 42 -11.94 -9.16 7.51
CA VAL A 42 -11.32 -7.92 7.01
C VAL A 42 -12.18 -7.15 6.03
N LYS A 43 -13.11 -7.82 5.32
CA LYS A 43 -14.06 -7.17 4.41
C LYS A 43 -15.14 -6.37 5.14
N GLU A 44 -15.35 -6.64 6.42
CA GLU A 44 -16.36 -5.99 7.26
C GLU A 44 -15.78 -4.91 8.19
N LEU A 45 -14.45 -4.84 8.31
CA LEU A 45 -13.76 -3.91 9.18
C LEU A 45 -13.70 -2.50 8.57
N LYS A 46 -13.55 -1.50 9.45
CA LYS A 46 -13.23 -0.12 9.04
C LYS A 46 -11.74 -0.01 8.71
N THR A 47 -11.34 1.03 7.99
CA THR A 47 -9.94 1.23 7.57
C THR A 47 -8.97 1.17 8.75
N ASP A 48 -9.20 1.91 9.83
CA ASP A 48 -8.31 1.92 11.01
C ASP A 48 -8.16 0.53 11.64
N ASP A 49 -9.24 -0.25 11.69
CA ASP A 49 -9.24 -1.62 12.20
C ASP A 49 -8.47 -2.58 11.27
N ILE A 50 -8.56 -2.36 9.96
CA ILE A 50 -7.84 -3.15 8.95
C ILE A 50 -6.33 -2.93 9.10
N SER A 51 -5.89 -1.70 9.32
CA SER A 51 -4.48 -1.35 9.54
C SER A 51 -3.86 -2.19 10.66
N ILE A 52 -4.54 -2.25 11.82
CA ILE A 52 -4.09 -3.01 12.99
C ILE A 52 -4.02 -4.51 12.68
N VAL A 53 -5.03 -5.04 11.98
CA VAL A 53 -5.03 -6.45 11.60
C VAL A 53 -3.89 -6.75 10.64
N TYR A 54 -3.71 -5.96 9.58
CA TYR A 54 -2.65 -6.18 8.61
C TYR A 54 -1.27 -6.07 9.24
N GLU A 55 -1.03 -5.11 10.13
CA GLU A 55 0.21 -5.02 10.89
C GLU A 55 0.49 -6.30 11.68
N ALA A 56 -0.51 -6.82 12.40
CA ALA A 56 -0.35 -8.08 13.13
C ALA A 56 -0.05 -9.27 12.21
N LEU A 57 -0.69 -9.35 11.03
CA LEU A 57 -0.46 -10.42 10.05
C LEU A 57 0.92 -10.27 9.37
N ALA A 58 1.42 -9.04 9.22
CA ALA A 58 2.70 -8.74 8.60
C ALA A 58 3.87 -9.41 9.32
N ALA A 59 3.77 -9.61 10.64
CA ALA A 59 4.77 -10.27 11.45
C ALA A 59 4.95 -11.79 11.19
N ASP A 60 4.16 -12.41 10.31
CA ASP A 60 4.28 -13.84 9.94
C ASP A 60 4.01 -14.06 8.44
N MET A 61 4.84 -13.45 7.59
CA MET A 61 4.73 -13.57 6.13
C MET A 61 4.76 -15.00 5.61
N LYS A 62 5.37 -15.93 6.34
CA LYS A 62 5.37 -17.36 6.00
C LYS A 62 3.95 -17.93 5.90
N ASN A 63 3.03 -17.49 6.77
CA ASN A 63 1.65 -17.94 6.78
C ASN A 63 0.70 -16.99 6.02
N TRP A 64 1.04 -15.69 5.93
CA TRP A 64 0.12 -14.67 5.42
C TRP A 64 0.44 -14.10 4.04
N SER A 65 1.55 -14.50 3.40
CA SER A 65 1.87 -14.02 2.04
C SER A 65 0.75 -14.29 1.02
N ASP A 66 0.11 -15.48 1.08
CA ASP A 66 -1.00 -15.83 0.18
C ASP A 66 -2.20 -14.90 0.38
N PHE A 67 -2.48 -14.54 1.64
CA PHE A 67 -3.56 -13.63 1.99
C PHE A 67 -3.31 -12.23 1.39
N PHE A 68 -2.14 -11.63 1.64
CA PHE A 68 -1.84 -10.28 1.15
C PHE A 68 -1.83 -10.18 -0.38
N LEU A 69 -1.32 -11.19 -1.08
CA LEU A 69 -1.39 -11.22 -2.54
C LEU A 69 -2.84 -11.25 -3.05
N ASN A 70 -3.68 -12.11 -2.45
CA ASN A 70 -5.09 -12.19 -2.81
C ASN A 70 -5.85 -10.91 -2.44
N GLU A 71 -5.44 -10.26 -1.36
CA GLU A 71 -6.05 -9.02 -0.91
C GLU A 71 -5.71 -7.84 -1.82
N ALA A 72 -4.46 -7.72 -2.26
CA ALA A 72 -4.07 -6.75 -3.29
C ALA A 72 -4.89 -6.96 -4.58
N LYS A 73 -5.04 -8.22 -5.03
CA LYS A 73 -5.89 -8.57 -6.19
C LYS A 73 -7.34 -8.15 -5.96
N ARG A 74 -7.90 -8.42 -4.78
CA ARG A 74 -9.28 -8.05 -4.42
C ARG A 74 -9.45 -6.53 -4.44
N ILE A 75 -8.54 -5.77 -3.84
CA ILE A 75 -8.59 -4.30 -3.77
C ILE A 75 -8.58 -3.70 -5.18
N ILE A 76 -7.67 -4.16 -6.06
CA ILE A 76 -7.59 -3.68 -7.45
C ILE A 76 -8.89 -3.98 -8.21
N GLU A 77 -9.43 -5.19 -8.10
CA GLU A 77 -10.66 -5.57 -8.80
C GLU A 77 -11.91 -4.85 -8.27
N LEU A 78 -11.94 -4.51 -6.98
CA LEU A 78 -12.98 -3.65 -6.41
C LEU A 78 -12.84 -2.21 -6.89
N ALA A 79 -11.62 -1.67 -6.93
CA ALA A 79 -11.36 -0.33 -7.42
C ALA A 79 -11.80 -0.17 -8.88
N LYS A 80 -11.61 -1.19 -9.72
CA LYS A 80 -12.03 -1.18 -11.14
C LYS A 80 -13.55 -1.10 -11.33
N LYS A 81 -14.32 -1.48 -10.30
CA LYS A 81 -15.79 -1.47 -10.29
C LYS A 81 -16.37 -0.29 -9.51
N SER A 82 -15.52 0.49 -8.84
CA SER A 82 -15.92 1.62 -8.02
C SER A 82 -16.10 2.88 -8.86
N ASP A 83 -17.10 3.70 -8.52
CA ASP A 83 -17.24 5.05 -9.08
C ASP A 83 -16.12 5.98 -8.60
N ILE A 84 -15.52 5.68 -7.44
CA ILE A 84 -14.40 6.40 -6.86
C ILE A 84 -13.28 5.39 -6.57
N PRO A 85 -12.46 5.02 -7.58
CA PRO A 85 -11.41 4.02 -7.41
C PRO A 85 -10.37 4.39 -6.33
N ALA A 86 -10.10 5.69 -6.15
CA ALA A 86 -9.12 6.17 -5.19
C ALA A 86 -9.48 5.81 -3.74
N ASP A 87 -10.77 5.84 -3.37
CA ASP A 87 -11.25 5.49 -2.03
C ASP A 87 -11.11 4.00 -1.73
N VAL A 88 -10.99 3.16 -2.76
CA VAL A 88 -10.74 1.72 -2.62
C VAL A 88 -9.24 1.43 -2.64
N LEU A 89 -8.49 2.07 -3.54
CA LEU A 89 -7.06 1.83 -3.66
C LEU A 89 -6.27 2.27 -2.41
N VAL A 90 -6.84 3.16 -1.58
CA VAL A 90 -6.23 3.57 -0.31
C VAL A 90 -5.91 2.41 0.64
N TYR A 91 -6.66 1.30 0.56
CA TYR A 91 -6.36 0.10 1.35
C TYR A 91 -5.02 -0.56 1.00
N LEU A 92 -4.38 -0.19 -0.11
CA LEU A 92 -3.03 -0.64 -0.43
C LEU A 92 -1.96 0.05 0.44
N ASP A 93 -2.22 1.25 1.00
CA ASP A 93 -1.26 1.90 1.93
C ASP A 93 -1.05 1.05 3.19
N GLU A 94 -2.05 0.25 3.58
CA GLU A 94 -1.97 -0.64 4.74
C GLU A 94 -0.95 -1.77 4.57
N PHE A 95 -0.37 -1.92 3.38
CA PHE A 95 0.70 -2.88 3.10
C PHE A 95 2.08 -2.35 3.49
N ILE A 96 2.19 -1.12 4.00
CA ILE A 96 3.45 -0.47 4.43
C ILE A 96 4.23 -1.29 5.47
N ASN A 97 3.53 -2.10 6.27
CA ASN A 97 4.15 -2.93 7.31
C ASN A 97 4.70 -4.27 6.79
N ILE A 98 4.51 -4.58 5.49
CA ILE A 98 5.02 -5.81 4.89
C ILE A 98 6.48 -5.61 4.53
N ASP A 99 7.37 -6.44 5.08
CA ASP A 99 8.75 -6.53 4.63
C ASP A 99 8.81 -7.19 3.23
N PRO A 100 9.26 -6.47 2.18
CA PRO A 100 9.37 -7.03 0.83
C PRO A 100 10.32 -8.23 0.71
N GLU A 101 11.30 -8.36 1.61
CA GLU A 101 12.25 -9.49 1.63
C GLU A 101 11.61 -10.76 2.20
N GLU A 102 10.67 -10.61 3.14
CA GLU A 102 9.92 -11.73 3.71
C GLU A 102 8.68 -12.11 2.88
N PHE A 103 8.19 -11.19 2.07
CA PHE A 103 7.00 -11.40 1.26
C PHE A 103 7.26 -12.29 0.04
N LYS A 104 6.71 -13.52 0.06
CA LYS A 104 6.90 -14.56 -0.97
C LYS A 104 6.58 -14.09 -2.39
N TYR A 105 5.65 -13.15 -2.54
CA TYR A 105 5.10 -12.72 -3.83
C TYR A 105 5.48 -11.30 -4.22
N SER A 106 6.58 -10.77 -3.67
CA SER A 106 7.04 -9.40 -3.98
C SER A 106 7.17 -9.17 -5.50
N ASP A 107 7.86 -10.05 -6.23
CA ASP A 107 8.02 -9.92 -7.69
C ASP A 107 6.67 -10.03 -8.44
N GLU A 108 5.75 -10.89 -7.99
CA GLU A 108 4.41 -11.03 -8.60
C GLU A 108 3.55 -9.79 -8.37
N LEU A 109 3.58 -9.23 -7.15
CA LEU A 109 2.88 -7.99 -6.80
C LEU A 109 3.39 -6.82 -7.63
N VAL A 110 4.72 -6.69 -7.75
CA VAL A 110 5.36 -5.66 -8.59
C VAL A 110 4.93 -5.83 -10.06
N ASP A 111 4.93 -7.04 -10.61
CA ASP A 111 4.52 -7.28 -11.99
C ASP A 111 3.03 -7.03 -12.22
N MET A 112 2.18 -7.25 -11.22
CA MET A 112 0.79 -6.84 -11.25
C MET A 112 0.66 -5.31 -11.29
N MET A 113 1.39 -4.60 -10.42
CA MET A 113 1.36 -3.13 -10.37
C MET A 113 1.88 -2.49 -11.66
N LYS A 114 2.93 -3.05 -12.28
CA LYS A 114 3.44 -2.58 -13.58
C LYS A 114 2.38 -2.53 -14.67
N LYS A 115 1.36 -3.41 -14.63
CA LYS A 115 0.26 -3.40 -15.59
C LYS A 115 -0.66 -2.20 -15.39
N GLU A 116 -0.89 -1.82 -14.14
CA GLU A 116 -1.77 -0.71 -13.75
C GLU A 116 -1.15 0.67 -14.01
N LEU A 117 0.15 0.76 -14.27
CA LEU A 117 0.80 2.01 -14.73
C LEU A 117 0.29 2.51 -16.09
N LYS A 118 -0.33 1.65 -16.89
CA LYS A 118 -0.95 2.02 -18.17
C LYS A 118 -2.45 2.28 -18.05
N ASN A 119 -3.00 2.20 -16.84
CA ASN A 119 -4.41 2.43 -16.60
C ASN A 119 -4.77 3.89 -16.93
N GLU A 120 -5.92 4.11 -17.56
CA GLU A 120 -6.38 5.45 -17.95
C GLU A 120 -6.62 6.33 -16.72
N HIS A 121 -7.10 5.73 -15.63
CA HIS A 121 -7.42 6.44 -14.41
C HIS A 121 -6.15 6.71 -13.57
N PRO A 122 -5.84 7.98 -13.24
CA PRO A 122 -4.57 8.35 -12.63
C PRO A 122 -4.35 7.77 -11.22
N ALA A 123 -5.42 7.47 -10.46
CA ALA A 123 -5.28 6.81 -9.17
C ALA A 123 -4.62 5.43 -9.29
N PHE A 124 -4.97 4.62 -10.29
CA PHE A 124 -4.32 3.31 -10.48
C PHE A 124 -2.83 3.46 -10.77
N ARG A 125 -2.45 4.45 -11.59
CA ARG A 125 -1.04 4.73 -11.86
C ARG A 125 -0.30 5.18 -10.61
N TYR A 126 -0.92 6.04 -9.79
CA TYR A 126 -0.34 6.49 -8.51
C TYR A 126 -0.06 5.32 -7.57
N TRP A 127 -1.09 4.52 -7.31
CA TRP A 127 -1.00 3.39 -6.39
C TRP A 127 -0.05 2.30 -6.89
N ALA A 128 -0.02 2.06 -8.20
CA ALA A 128 0.97 1.20 -8.81
C ALA A 128 2.40 1.72 -8.59
N MET A 129 2.62 3.02 -8.76
CA MET A 129 3.93 3.62 -8.48
C MET A 129 4.32 3.46 -7.00
N SER A 130 3.41 3.76 -6.06
CA SER A 130 3.69 3.61 -4.61
C SER A 130 4.03 2.16 -4.25
N MET A 131 3.21 1.19 -4.66
CA MET A 131 3.50 -0.22 -4.36
C MET A 131 4.81 -0.71 -5.00
N ILE A 132 5.15 -0.26 -6.21
CA ILE A 132 6.45 -0.59 -6.83
C ILE A 132 7.59 0.04 -6.04
N ALA A 133 7.41 1.26 -5.50
CA ALA A 133 8.41 1.92 -4.68
C ALA A 133 8.72 1.13 -3.40
N ASP A 134 7.67 0.64 -2.74
CA ASP A 134 7.78 -0.04 -1.44
C ASP A 134 8.31 -1.47 -1.58
N PHE A 135 7.93 -2.18 -2.66
CA PHE A 135 8.32 -3.59 -2.88
C PHE A 135 9.56 -3.77 -3.76
N ARG A 136 10.24 -2.69 -4.15
CA ARG A 136 11.46 -2.82 -4.97
C ARG A 136 12.57 -3.49 -4.17
N LYS A 137 13.42 -4.24 -4.88
CA LYS A 137 14.71 -4.67 -4.34
C LYS A 137 15.73 -3.54 -4.48
N GLU A 138 16.67 -3.45 -3.56
CA GLU A 138 17.78 -2.51 -3.67
C GLU A 138 18.53 -2.72 -4.99
N GLY A 139 18.84 -1.63 -5.70
CA GLY A 139 19.49 -1.69 -7.01
C GLY A 139 18.56 -2.00 -8.20
N ASP A 140 17.23 -1.99 -8.02
CA ASP A 140 16.29 -2.15 -9.15
C ASP A 140 16.29 -0.95 -10.12
N ILE A 141 17.16 -1.06 -11.13
CA ILE A 141 17.30 -0.09 -12.22
C ILE A 141 16.03 0.00 -13.08
N LEU A 142 15.25 -1.08 -13.20
CA LEU A 142 14.06 -1.11 -14.06
C LEU A 142 12.95 -0.24 -13.46
N SER A 143 12.74 -0.34 -12.14
CA SER A 143 11.84 0.57 -11.42
C SER A 143 12.30 2.02 -11.60
N THR A 144 13.60 2.31 -11.46
CA THR A 144 14.10 3.68 -11.70
C THR A 144 13.72 4.25 -13.07
N LYS A 145 13.94 3.50 -14.16
CA LYS A 145 13.58 3.94 -15.52
C LYS A 145 12.07 4.15 -15.69
N LEU A 146 11.27 3.33 -15.01
CA LEU A 146 9.83 3.43 -15.02
C LEU A 146 9.37 4.74 -14.38
N PHE A 147 9.95 5.15 -13.26
CA PHE A 147 9.67 6.46 -12.67
C PHE A 147 10.19 7.62 -13.53
N GLU A 148 11.34 7.48 -14.21
CA GLU A 148 11.82 8.49 -15.17
C GLU A 148 10.80 8.76 -16.28
N ASN A 149 10.14 7.72 -16.80
CA ASN A 149 9.09 7.86 -17.81
C ASN A 149 7.84 8.60 -17.30
N HIS A 150 7.57 8.57 -15.99
CA HIS A 150 6.41 9.26 -15.39
C HIS A 150 6.68 10.73 -15.06
N LEU A 151 7.90 11.23 -15.25
CA LEU A 151 8.19 12.67 -15.18
C LEU A 151 7.48 13.49 -16.27
N THR A 152 6.93 12.82 -17.29
CA THR A 152 6.15 13.42 -18.37
C THR A 152 4.69 12.96 -18.39
N ASP A 153 4.20 12.29 -17.33
CA ASP A 153 2.80 11.87 -17.24
C ASP A 153 1.87 13.08 -17.40
N PRO A 154 0.71 12.97 -18.10
CA PRO A 154 -0.25 14.06 -18.22
C PRO A 154 -0.73 14.60 -16.86
N ASP A 155 -0.85 13.74 -15.85
CA ASP A 155 -1.22 14.13 -14.49
C ASP A 155 -0.02 14.70 -13.73
N TRP A 156 -0.16 15.95 -13.27
CA TRP A 156 0.89 16.63 -12.51
C TRP A 156 1.23 15.95 -11.17
N ARG A 157 0.26 15.25 -10.57
CA ARG A 157 0.44 14.51 -9.32
C ARG A 157 1.41 13.36 -9.50
N LEU A 158 1.29 12.64 -10.62
CA LEU A 158 2.19 11.53 -10.98
C LEU A 158 3.59 12.04 -11.32
N ARG A 159 3.70 13.17 -12.03
CA ARG A 159 5.01 13.84 -12.24
C ARG A 159 5.66 14.24 -10.92
N TYR A 160 4.88 14.79 -9.99
CA TYR A 160 5.36 15.16 -8.65
C TYR A 160 5.85 13.94 -7.88
N TRP A 161 5.06 12.86 -7.87
CA TRP A 161 5.40 11.62 -7.16
C TRP A 161 6.66 10.97 -7.74
N ALA A 162 6.76 10.90 -9.07
CA ALA A 162 7.97 10.43 -9.75
C ALA A 162 9.21 11.27 -9.36
N TYR A 163 9.05 12.58 -9.27
CA TYR A 163 10.13 13.47 -8.83
C TYR A 163 10.57 13.21 -7.39
N ILE A 164 9.62 13.02 -6.45
CA ILE A 164 9.95 12.73 -5.04
C ILE A 164 10.74 11.43 -4.97
N TYR A 165 10.17 10.36 -5.51
CA TYR A 165 10.77 9.04 -5.51
C TYR A 165 12.19 9.06 -6.12
N LEU A 166 12.35 9.65 -7.30
CA LEU A 166 13.64 9.68 -7.99
C LEU A 166 14.74 10.46 -7.25
N ASN A 167 14.38 11.45 -6.42
CA ASN A 167 15.34 12.19 -5.60
C ASN A 167 15.66 11.50 -4.28
N GLU A 168 14.82 10.58 -3.81
CA GLU A 168 15.13 9.75 -2.64
C GLU A 168 16.14 8.65 -3.00
N ILE A 169 16.06 8.12 -4.22
CA ILE A 169 16.88 6.98 -4.65
C ILE A 169 18.16 7.35 -5.40
N ARG A 170 18.37 8.62 -5.73
CA ARG A 170 19.57 9.10 -6.45
C ARG A 170 20.13 10.36 -5.83
N GLU A 171 21.36 10.70 -6.24
CA GLU A 171 21.96 12.00 -5.94
C GLU A 171 21.01 13.15 -6.32
N THR A 172 20.76 13.99 -5.31
CA THR A 172 19.85 15.14 -5.41
C THR A 172 20.24 16.07 -6.56
N GLY A 173 19.24 16.52 -7.33
CA GLY A 173 19.43 17.57 -8.35
C GLY A 173 19.52 17.11 -9.81
N LYS A 174 19.54 15.79 -10.09
CA LYS A 174 19.44 15.26 -11.46
C LYS A 174 18.08 15.58 -12.11
N TYR A 175 16.99 15.45 -11.35
CA TYR A 175 15.64 15.65 -11.85
C TYR A 175 15.10 17.00 -11.40
N LYS A 176 14.32 17.65 -12.28
CA LYS A 176 13.71 18.95 -12.02
C LYS A 176 12.22 18.87 -12.23
N LEU A 177 11.48 19.29 -11.21
CA LEU A 177 10.04 19.48 -11.32
C LEU A 177 9.72 20.85 -11.96
N SER A 178 8.69 20.88 -12.81
CA SER A 178 8.22 22.14 -13.41
C SER A 178 7.78 23.13 -12.32
N LEU A 179 7.91 24.44 -12.60
CA LEU A 179 7.50 25.47 -11.64
C LEU A 179 6.02 25.36 -11.29
N MET A 180 5.17 25.04 -12.27
CA MET A 180 3.74 24.87 -12.07
C MET A 180 3.42 23.68 -11.16
N ASP A 181 4.10 22.55 -11.34
CA ASP A 181 3.88 21.38 -10.49
C ASP A 181 4.38 21.63 -9.06
N LYS A 182 5.48 22.39 -8.87
CA LYS A 182 5.94 22.86 -7.55
C LYS A 182 4.92 23.75 -6.85
N ILE A 183 4.24 24.63 -7.59
CA ILE A 183 3.19 25.49 -7.02
C ILE A 183 1.99 24.63 -6.64
N ARG A 184 1.56 23.74 -7.54
CA ARG A 184 0.43 22.83 -7.29
C ARG A 184 0.67 21.93 -6.09
N SER A 185 1.85 21.35 -5.92
CA SER A 185 2.14 20.45 -4.78
C SER A 185 2.12 21.14 -3.42
N LYS A 186 2.26 22.48 -3.37
CA LYS A 186 2.14 23.26 -2.13
C LYS A 186 0.71 23.66 -1.78
N ILE A 187 -0.16 23.75 -2.79
CA ILE A 187 -1.54 24.27 -2.64
C ILE A 187 -2.55 23.13 -2.64
N LEU A 188 -2.30 22.08 -3.43
CA LEU A 188 -3.15 20.93 -3.63
C LEU A 188 -2.53 19.69 -2.98
N LYS A 189 -3.37 18.73 -2.59
CA LYS A 189 -2.93 17.45 -2.06
C LYS A 189 -2.55 16.51 -3.21
N PRO A 190 -1.26 16.16 -3.41
CA PRO A 190 -0.82 15.39 -4.57
C PRO A 190 -1.33 13.94 -4.55
N TYR A 191 -1.72 13.44 -3.39
CA TYR A 191 -2.26 12.09 -3.17
C TYR A 191 -3.80 12.00 -3.29
N LYS A 192 -4.49 13.13 -3.52
CA LYS A 192 -5.96 13.11 -3.70
C LYS A 192 -6.35 13.02 -5.17
N PHE A 193 -7.04 11.93 -5.51
CA PHE A 193 -7.59 11.64 -6.84
C PHE A 193 -9.12 11.61 -6.74
N ASN A 194 -9.70 12.79 -6.54
CA ASN A 194 -11.15 13.01 -6.59
C ASN A 194 -11.63 13.20 -8.03
#